data_AF-V5EC50-F1
#
_entry.id   AF-V5EC50-F1
#
_cell.length_a   1.000
_cell.length_b   1.000
_cell.length_c   1.000
_cell.angle_alpha   90.00
_cell.angle_beta   90.00
_cell.angle_gamma   90.00
#
_symmetry.space_group_name_H-M   'P 1'
#
loop_
_entity.id
_entity.type
_entity.pdbx_description
1 polymer ?
#
loop_
_entity_poly.entity_id
_entity_poly.type
_entity_poly.pdbx_seq_one_letter_code
_entity_poly.pdbx_strand_id
1 'polypeptide(L)'
;MVDSDSKAGPKPASPENNSQDQDRTHAEDESNRQRIASIASRFGGFAAQASTQAASKGAEVAAEAGEQVAKTVNTTRHAAATQAAGLFQAMALTTKNVSSDKNQGDGSSGKAWYEYESPLHARRRIAEYESPLQARRRLAAIASQLGLATSSAKQAPSLLSGLTSAPRHHPTSSSSNSSEKWDTATLPDYRELPAEGGWPGCAWDVWGRGDQLGTINLLTESVVLRAAKENIKTGRTVSLNWPVHLPAEPFFRRKALTHRPFGKGGPGYTEPRDAFIAGVKAKQPDVLVRDDPDSKVPVSDEMLELNTQSGSQWDSCRHFGHLPLNVFYGGASRASIQDTFDDTSPQPADPQSWNTEEAQKRNALGIQHLAQHGICGRGVLLDVFEYLSHHGTGDVERNYQWSSWSGYGGGKGYDPRTGFRITVADLVATAKHQHVQLRHGDILLIRSGFTARYYSLSPQERADWSSPEGGMPFAGVEQGEEMKEFMWNNHFAAVAGDSPAFEARPMKEGECMLHETFLAMWGMPIGELFDLEGLAETCRELKRYEFYFSSWPLNLFGGVASCANAAATF
;
A
#
# COMPACT_ATOMS: atom_id res chain seq x y z
N MET A 1 -66.01 -33.58 13.75
CA MET A 1 -67.15 -32.83 13.18
C MET A 1 -67.31 -33.30 11.75
N VAL A 2 -68.48 -33.87 11.44
CA VAL A 2 -69.11 -34.05 10.11
C VAL A 2 -68.34 -34.85 9.03
N ASP A 3 -68.98 -35.95 8.63
CA ASP A 3 -68.66 -36.84 7.51
C ASP A 3 -68.79 -36.20 6.11
N SER A 4 -68.20 -36.84 5.10
CA SER A 4 -69.01 -37.49 4.05
C SER A 4 -68.15 -38.36 3.11
N ASP A 5 -68.50 -39.63 2.96
CA ASP A 5 -67.86 -40.59 2.04
C ASP A 5 -68.82 -40.98 0.88
N SER A 6 -68.26 -41.62 -0.14
CA SER A 6 -68.79 -41.93 -1.49
C SER A 6 -70.12 -42.71 -1.65
N LYS A 7 -70.80 -42.55 -2.82
CA LYS A 7 -71.15 -43.64 -3.80
C LYS A 7 -72.14 -43.29 -4.97
N ALA A 8 -71.89 -43.91 -6.15
CA ALA A 8 -72.77 -44.31 -7.30
C ALA A 8 -73.70 -43.26 -7.99
N GLY A 9 -74.03 -43.27 -9.31
CA GLY A 9 -73.79 -44.09 -10.52
C GLY A 9 -74.59 -43.49 -11.73
N PRO A 10 -74.88 -44.15 -12.89
CA PRO A 10 -74.46 -45.46 -13.42
C PRO A 10 -73.93 -45.46 -14.91
N LYS A 11 -74.78 -45.65 -15.95
CA LYS A 11 -74.52 -45.91 -17.41
C LYS A 11 -75.90 -45.99 -18.17
N PRO A 12 -76.06 -46.31 -19.49
CA PRO A 12 -75.14 -46.41 -20.67
C PRO A 12 -75.70 -45.78 -22.00
N ALA A 13 -74.94 -45.81 -23.13
CA ALA A 13 -75.40 -46.20 -24.50
C ALA A 13 -74.30 -46.11 -25.60
N SER A 14 -74.36 -46.99 -26.61
CA SER A 14 -73.65 -47.04 -27.92
C SER A 14 -74.52 -47.92 -28.87
N PRO A 15 -74.39 -47.99 -30.24
CA PRO A 15 -73.14 -48.31 -30.95
C PRO A 15 -72.98 -47.86 -32.45
N GLU A 16 -71.86 -48.29 -33.07
CA GLU A 16 -71.61 -48.62 -34.50
C GLU A 16 -71.65 -47.53 -35.62
N ASN A 17 -71.04 -47.73 -36.82
CA ASN A 17 -69.74 -48.33 -37.24
C ASN A 17 -69.57 -48.05 -38.77
N ASN A 18 -68.34 -47.87 -39.29
CA ASN A 18 -68.11 -47.91 -40.75
C ASN A 18 -66.63 -48.22 -41.09
N SER A 19 -66.37 -49.26 -41.87
CA SER A 19 -65.02 -49.80 -42.09
C SER A 19 -64.73 -50.09 -43.56
N GLN A 20 -64.06 -49.16 -44.27
CA GLN A 20 -63.57 -49.40 -45.63
C GLN A 20 -62.33 -48.57 -46.06
N ASP A 21 -61.69 -47.83 -45.15
CA ASP A 21 -60.72 -46.77 -45.51
C ASP A 21 -59.27 -46.99 -45.01
N GLN A 22 -58.95 -48.20 -44.51
CA GLN A 22 -57.67 -48.45 -43.81
C GLN A 22 -56.54 -49.05 -44.67
N ASP A 23 -56.81 -49.60 -45.86
CA ASP A 23 -55.80 -50.32 -46.65
C ASP A 23 -54.97 -49.43 -47.61
N ARG A 24 -55.37 -48.18 -47.84
CA ARG A 24 -54.62 -47.26 -48.73
C ARG A 24 -53.55 -46.42 -48.01
N THR A 25 -53.70 -46.19 -46.71
CA THR A 25 -52.81 -45.29 -45.94
C THR A 25 -51.50 -45.94 -45.53
N HIS A 26 -51.45 -47.28 -45.41
CA HIS A 26 -50.23 -47.99 -44.98
C HIS A 26 -49.12 -48.06 -46.04
N ALA A 27 -49.44 -48.00 -47.34
CA ALA A 27 -48.45 -48.12 -48.41
C ALA A 27 -47.64 -46.84 -48.65
N GLU A 28 -48.21 -45.66 -48.39
CA GLU A 28 -47.53 -44.37 -48.60
C GLU A 28 -46.56 -44.01 -47.46
N ASP A 29 -46.87 -44.39 -46.22
CA ASP A 29 -46.04 -44.04 -45.05
C ASP A 29 -44.68 -44.78 -45.05
N GLU A 30 -44.66 -46.03 -45.50
CA GLU A 30 -43.43 -46.83 -45.62
C GLU A 30 -42.46 -46.23 -46.67
N SER A 31 -43.00 -45.70 -47.79
CA SER A 31 -42.20 -45.05 -48.84
C SER A 31 -41.54 -43.75 -48.35
N ASN A 32 -42.25 -42.97 -47.53
CA ASN A 32 -41.72 -41.73 -46.96
C ASN A 32 -40.62 -41.99 -45.91
N ARG A 33 -40.77 -43.02 -45.05
CA ARG A 33 -39.74 -43.40 -44.08
C ARG A 33 -38.41 -43.78 -44.74
N GLN A 34 -38.46 -44.54 -45.83
CA GLN A 34 -37.25 -44.94 -46.58
C GLN A 34 -36.54 -43.74 -47.24
N ARG A 35 -37.29 -42.74 -47.74
CA ARG A 35 -36.71 -41.49 -48.25
C ARG A 35 -36.03 -40.66 -47.17
N ILE A 36 -36.65 -40.54 -45.99
CA ILE A 36 -36.09 -39.79 -44.85
C ILE A 36 -34.79 -40.43 -44.36
N ALA A 37 -34.73 -41.76 -44.25
CA ALA A 37 -33.52 -42.48 -43.86
C ALA A 37 -32.35 -42.29 -44.86
N SER A 38 -32.66 -42.26 -46.17
CA SER A 38 -31.68 -42.00 -47.24
C SER A 38 -31.10 -40.57 -47.21
N ILE A 39 -31.92 -39.59 -46.82
CA ILE A 39 -31.47 -38.19 -46.66
C ILE A 39 -30.61 -38.05 -45.39
N ALA A 40 -31.02 -38.65 -44.28
CA ALA A 40 -30.30 -38.60 -43.01
C ALA A 40 -28.88 -39.19 -43.10
N SER A 41 -28.70 -40.32 -43.80
CA SER A 41 -27.37 -40.93 -43.96
C SER A 41 -26.41 -40.07 -44.79
N ARG A 42 -26.92 -39.38 -45.83
CA ARG A 42 -26.13 -38.45 -46.64
C ARG A 42 -25.67 -37.22 -45.84
N PHE A 43 -26.55 -36.63 -45.03
CA PHE A 43 -26.17 -35.52 -44.14
C PHE A 43 -25.18 -35.94 -43.05
N GLY A 44 -25.32 -37.14 -42.49
CA GLY A 44 -24.34 -37.70 -41.53
C GLY A 44 -22.94 -37.86 -42.12
N GLY A 45 -22.83 -38.32 -43.37
CA GLY A 45 -21.55 -38.44 -44.09
C GLY A 45 -20.82 -37.10 -44.29
N PHE A 46 -21.55 -36.05 -44.69
CA PHE A 46 -20.97 -34.71 -44.85
C PHE A 46 -20.52 -34.10 -43.52
N ALA A 47 -21.28 -34.30 -42.42
CA ALA A 47 -20.90 -33.82 -41.10
C ALA A 47 -19.62 -34.49 -40.57
N ALA A 48 -19.45 -35.79 -40.80
CA ALA A 48 -18.24 -36.52 -40.41
C ALA A 48 -17.01 -36.04 -41.18
N GLN A 49 -17.11 -35.84 -42.50
CA GLN A 49 -16.01 -35.30 -43.31
C GLN A 49 -15.63 -33.87 -42.90
N ALA A 50 -16.61 -32.99 -42.68
CA ALA A 50 -16.36 -31.62 -42.22
C ALA A 50 -15.67 -31.57 -40.85
N SER A 51 -16.09 -32.42 -39.90
CA SER A 51 -15.47 -32.53 -38.58
C SER A 51 -14.01 -33.00 -38.66
N THR A 52 -13.73 -34.00 -39.51
CA THR A 52 -12.38 -34.54 -39.68
C THR A 52 -11.43 -33.52 -40.32
N GLN A 53 -11.93 -32.76 -41.31
CA GLN A 53 -11.17 -31.73 -42.01
C GLN A 53 -10.96 -30.47 -41.15
N ALA A 54 -11.87 -30.17 -40.22
CA ALA A 54 -11.67 -29.12 -39.21
C ALA A 54 -10.62 -29.53 -38.16
N ALA A 55 -10.63 -30.80 -37.73
CA ALA A 55 -9.67 -31.32 -36.77
C ALA A 55 -8.23 -31.34 -37.31
N SER A 56 -8.03 -31.77 -38.57
CA SER A 56 -6.68 -31.76 -39.19
C SER A 56 -6.14 -30.34 -39.33
N LYS A 57 -6.99 -29.39 -39.77
CA LYS A 57 -6.60 -27.98 -39.95
C LYS A 57 -6.34 -27.27 -38.62
N GLY A 58 -7.06 -27.63 -37.56
CA GLY A 58 -6.77 -27.17 -36.20
C GLY A 58 -5.43 -27.68 -35.65
N ALA A 59 -5.05 -28.92 -35.99
CA ALA A 59 -3.77 -29.49 -35.59
C ALA A 59 -2.57 -28.85 -36.31
N GLU A 60 -2.68 -28.56 -37.62
CA GLU A 60 -1.65 -27.82 -38.37
C GLU A 60 -1.45 -26.41 -37.80
N VAL A 61 -2.53 -25.64 -37.58
CA VAL A 61 -2.45 -24.28 -37.04
C VAL A 61 -1.87 -24.27 -35.62
N ALA A 62 -2.16 -25.28 -34.80
CA ALA A 62 -1.56 -25.42 -33.47
C ALA A 62 -0.05 -25.74 -33.53
N ALA A 63 0.39 -26.53 -34.51
CA ALA A 63 1.80 -26.84 -34.73
C ALA A 63 2.58 -25.60 -35.22
N GLU A 64 2.05 -24.87 -36.21
CA GLU A 64 2.66 -23.61 -36.70
C GLU A 64 2.76 -22.55 -35.60
N ALA A 65 1.71 -22.41 -34.77
CA ALA A 65 1.72 -21.51 -33.62
C ALA A 65 2.78 -21.93 -32.57
N GLY A 66 2.92 -23.23 -32.30
CA GLY A 66 3.95 -23.77 -31.42
C GLY A 66 5.37 -23.47 -31.92
N GLU A 67 5.60 -23.62 -33.23
CA GLU A 67 6.89 -23.31 -33.86
C GLU A 67 7.21 -21.80 -33.85
N GLN A 68 6.23 -20.93 -34.11
CA GLN A 68 6.38 -19.49 -33.97
C GLN A 68 6.69 -19.06 -32.53
N VAL A 69 6.04 -19.66 -31.53
CA VAL A 69 6.34 -19.39 -30.11
C VAL A 69 7.76 -19.84 -29.76
N ALA A 70 8.18 -21.05 -30.16
CA ALA A 70 9.54 -21.53 -29.92
C ALA A 70 10.61 -20.62 -30.58
N LYS A 71 10.35 -20.16 -31.80
CA LYS A 71 11.23 -19.24 -32.53
C LYS A 71 11.31 -17.87 -31.84
N THR A 72 10.17 -17.37 -31.36
CA THR A 72 10.09 -16.10 -30.60
C THR A 72 10.88 -16.19 -29.29
N VAL A 73 10.67 -17.25 -28.51
CA VAL A 73 11.37 -17.49 -27.24
C VAL A 73 12.89 -17.56 -27.43
N ASN A 74 13.38 -18.27 -28.46
CA ASN A 74 14.81 -18.30 -28.77
C ASN A 74 15.35 -16.92 -29.18
N THR A 75 14.60 -16.14 -29.97
CA THR A 75 14.99 -14.80 -30.39
C THR A 75 15.09 -13.85 -29.20
N THR A 76 14.10 -13.86 -28.28
CA THR A 76 14.12 -13.06 -27.05
C THR A 76 15.26 -13.48 -26.12
N ARG A 77 15.57 -14.78 -26.04
CA ARG A 77 16.68 -15.29 -25.21
C ARG A 77 18.05 -14.86 -25.74
N HIS A 78 18.24 -14.76 -27.04
CA HIS A 78 19.44 -14.17 -27.64
C HIS A 78 19.49 -12.65 -27.43
N ALA A 79 18.39 -11.92 -27.63
CA ALA A 79 18.36 -10.47 -27.39
C ALA A 79 18.74 -10.11 -25.94
N ALA A 80 18.20 -10.83 -24.95
CA ALA A 80 18.54 -10.65 -23.54
C ALA A 80 20.03 -10.94 -23.24
N ALA A 81 20.61 -11.99 -23.84
CA ALA A 81 22.02 -12.30 -23.69
C ALA A 81 22.93 -11.20 -24.30
N THR A 82 22.54 -10.63 -25.43
CA THR A 82 23.29 -9.53 -26.08
C THR A 82 23.20 -8.23 -25.27
N GLN A 83 22.04 -7.90 -24.69
CA GLN A 83 21.89 -6.73 -23.82
C GLN A 83 22.68 -6.87 -22.51
N ALA A 84 22.70 -8.06 -21.90
CA ALA A 84 23.52 -8.34 -20.73
C ALA A 84 25.02 -8.16 -21.03
N ALA A 85 25.51 -8.68 -22.16
CA ALA A 85 26.90 -8.49 -22.58
C ALA A 85 27.27 -7.01 -22.77
N GLY A 86 26.36 -6.20 -23.35
CA GLY A 86 26.53 -4.75 -23.48
C GLY A 86 26.64 -4.03 -22.14
N LEU A 87 25.82 -4.39 -21.15
CA LEU A 87 25.91 -3.83 -19.79
C LEU A 87 27.25 -4.18 -19.11
N PHE A 88 27.70 -5.44 -19.20
CA PHE A 88 28.98 -5.84 -18.60
C PHE A 88 30.17 -5.14 -19.27
N GLN A 89 30.12 -4.88 -20.57
CA GLN A 89 31.18 -4.15 -21.28
C GLN A 89 31.19 -2.66 -20.94
N ALA A 90 30.03 -2.06 -20.62
CA ALA A 90 29.95 -0.69 -20.10
C ALA A 90 30.51 -0.58 -18.67
N MET A 91 30.19 -1.52 -17.78
CA MET A 91 30.72 -1.56 -16.40
C MET A 91 32.23 -1.80 -16.34
N ALA A 92 32.81 -2.48 -17.34
CA ALA A 92 34.25 -2.73 -17.42
C ALA A 92 35.09 -1.48 -17.74
N LEU A 93 34.47 -0.39 -18.23
CA LEU A 93 35.17 0.83 -18.64
C LEU A 93 35.25 1.90 -17.54
N THR A 94 34.45 1.81 -16.48
CA THR A 94 34.33 2.83 -15.43
C THR A 94 35.22 2.62 -14.19
N THR A 95 36.01 1.54 -14.14
CA THR A 95 36.81 1.16 -12.94
C THR A 95 38.32 1.34 -13.07
N LYS A 96 38.78 2.16 -14.03
CA LYS A 96 40.17 2.68 -14.07
C LYS A 96 40.22 4.12 -13.54
N ASN A 97 40.28 4.27 -12.21
CA ASN A 97 41.21 5.17 -11.51
C ASN A 97 41.02 5.10 -9.98
N VAL A 98 42.12 5.40 -9.29
CA VAL A 98 42.34 5.52 -7.82
C VAL A 98 42.86 4.25 -7.14
N SER A 99 44.07 4.38 -6.60
CA SER A 99 44.85 3.40 -5.84
C SER A 99 45.73 4.17 -4.84
N SER A 100 46.06 3.52 -3.72
CA SER A 100 46.89 3.99 -2.59
C SER A 100 46.20 5.01 -1.64
N ASP A 101 46.41 4.98 -0.31
CA ASP A 101 47.45 4.33 0.48
C ASP A 101 46.98 3.66 1.81
N LYS A 102 47.89 2.94 2.48
CA LYS A 102 47.67 2.07 3.67
C LYS A 102 48.13 2.69 5.00
N ASN A 103 47.50 2.24 6.11
CA ASN A 103 48.12 1.71 7.37
C ASN A 103 47.10 1.81 8.54
N GLN A 104 47.19 1.12 9.70
CA GLN A 104 47.54 -0.25 10.15
C GLN A 104 47.55 -0.21 11.71
N GLY A 105 47.18 -1.30 12.41
CA GLY A 105 47.21 -1.46 13.89
C GLY A 105 45.80 -1.51 14.53
N ASP A 106 45.24 -2.64 14.99
CA ASP A 106 45.64 -3.63 16.03
C ASP A 106 45.47 -3.07 17.48
N GLY A 107 44.74 -3.69 18.42
CA GLY A 107 43.94 -4.93 18.37
C GLY A 107 43.30 -5.32 19.73
N SER A 108 42.99 -6.62 19.88
CA SER A 108 42.53 -7.35 21.09
C SER A 108 41.02 -7.58 21.36
N SER A 109 40.77 -8.81 21.82
CA SER A 109 39.57 -9.51 22.32
C SER A 109 38.45 -8.69 23.00
N GLY A 110 37.18 -9.10 22.99
CA GLY A 110 36.60 -10.38 22.56
C GLY A 110 35.80 -11.09 23.67
N LYS A 111 34.48 -10.90 23.69
CA LYS A 111 33.49 -11.81 24.28
C LYS A 111 32.22 -11.80 23.41
N ALA A 112 31.85 -12.96 22.88
CA ALA A 112 30.72 -13.11 21.98
C ALA A 112 29.41 -13.28 22.78
N TRP A 113 28.31 -12.71 22.26
CA TRP A 113 26.95 -12.85 22.79
C TRP A 113 26.05 -13.52 21.73
N TYR A 114 26.33 -14.79 21.42
CA TYR A 114 25.59 -15.54 20.39
C TYR A 114 25.32 -16.98 20.83
N GLU A 115 24.33 -17.15 21.69
CA GLU A 115 23.64 -18.43 21.91
C GLU A 115 22.13 -18.19 21.88
N TYR A 116 21.57 -18.16 20.67
CA TYR A 116 20.14 -18.39 20.45
C TYR A 116 20.01 -19.43 19.34
N GLU A 117 19.82 -20.70 19.71
CA GLU A 117 19.63 -21.77 18.76
C GLU A 117 18.26 -21.67 18.09
N SER A 118 18.24 -21.34 16.80
CA SER A 118 17.03 -21.38 15.98
C SER A 118 16.63 -22.84 15.70
N PRO A 119 15.37 -23.26 15.93
CA PRO A 119 14.91 -24.61 15.61
C PRO A 119 14.82 -24.95 14.11
N LEU A 120 15.22 -24.04 13.20
CA LEU A 120 15.02 -24.18 11.75
C LEU A 120 16.11 -25.00 11.03
N HIS A 121 16.45 -26.16 11.59
CA HIS A 121 17.23 -27.21 10.91
C HIS A 121 16.35 -28.36 10.40
N ALA A 122 15.34 -28.04 9.60
CA ALA A 122 14.57 -29.01 8.81
C ALA A 122 14.46 -28.56 7.35
N ARG A 123 15.39 -29.03 6.51
CA ARG A 123 15.45 -28.69 5.08
C ARG A 123 14.19 -29.15 4.34
N ARG A 124 13.46 -28.23 3.72
CA ARG A 124 12.77 -28.45 2.43
C ARG A 124 13.26 -27.42 1.42
N ARG A 125 13.41 -27.85 0.16
CA ARG A 125 13.90 -27.00 -0.93
C ARG A 125 12.92 -25.85 -1.16
N ILE A 126 13.42 -24.62 -1.10
CA ILE A 126 12.69 -23.44 -1.58
C ILE A 126 12.65 -23.55 -3.11
N ALA A 127 11.53 -24.09 -3.61
CA ALA A 127 11.00 -23.68 -4.90
C ALA A 127 10.13 -22.44 -4.66
N GLU A 128 10.09 -21.54 -5.65
CA GLU A 128 9.43 -20.23 -5.59
C GLU A 128 8.00 -20.32 -5.02
N TYR A 129 7.78 -19.71 -3.85
CA TYR A 129 6.44 -19.62 -3.26
C TYR A 129 5.69 -18.43 -3.87
N GLU A 130 4.99 -18.66 -4.98
CA GLU A 130 3.96 -17.75 -5.47
C GLU A 130 2.76 -17.80 -4.52
N SER A 131 2.32 -16.66 -3.99
CA SER A 131 1.18 -16.65 -3.06
C SER A 131 -0.09 -17.15 -3.76
N PRO A 132 -1.01 -17.86 -3.08
CA PRO A 132 -2.24 -18.37 -3.70
C PRO A 132 -3.11 -17.28 -4.35
N LEU A 133 -2.98 -16.04 -3.88
CA LEU A 133 -3.67 -14.86 -4.43
C LEU A 133 -3.02 -14.37 -5.73
N GLN A 134 -1.69 -14.35 -5.81
CA GLN A 134 -0.95 -14.05 -7.05
C GLN A 134 -1.19 -15.13 -8.10
N ALA A 135 -1.10 -16.41 -7.74
CA ALA A 135 -1.36 -17.52 -8.65
C ALA A 135 -2.78 -17.42 -9.28
N ARG A 136 -3.80 -17.07 -8.48
CA ARG A 136 -5.17 -16.84 -8.98
C ARG A 136 -5.26 -15.62 -9.90
N ARG A 137 -4.66 -14.49 -9.54
CA ARG A 137 -4.63 -13.26 -10.38
C ARG A 137 -3.90 -13.51 -11.70
N ARG A 138 -2.79 -14.23 -11.67
CA ARG A 138 -1.99 -14.64 -12.84
C ARG A 138 -2.78 -15.59 -13.76
N LEU A 139 -3.45 -16.60 -13.20
CA LEU A 139 -4.31 -17.51 -13.98
C LEU A 139 -5.51 -16.78 -14.62
N ALA A 140 -6.14 -15.84 -13.91
CA ALA A 140 -7.21 -15.01 -14.47
C ALA A 140 -6.71 -14.09 -15.59
N ALA A 141 -5.54 -13.47 -15.43
CA ALA A 141 -4.91 -12.65 -16.47
C ALA A 141 -4.53 -13.49 -17.71
N ILE A 142 -3.98 -14.69 -17.52
CA ILE A 142 -3.66 -15.62 -18.61
C ILE A 142 -4.93 -16.07 -19.35
N ALA A 143 -6.00 -16.43 -18.63
CA ALA A 143 -7.27 -16.80 -19.25
C ALA A 143 -7.89 -15.66 -20.08
N SER A 144 -7.77 -14.42 -19.60
CA SER A 144 -8.20 -13.22 -20.31
C SER A 144 -7.34 -12.92 -21.55
N GLN A 145 -6.01 -13.01 -21.43
CA GLN A 145 -5.08 -12.77 -22.55
C GLN A 145 -5.14 -13.85 -23.64
N LEU A 146 -5.50 -15.09 -23.29
CA LEU A 146 -5.68 -16.19 -24.24
C LEU A 146 -7.07 -16.23 -24.89
N GLY A 147 -7.98 -15.29 -24.55
CA GLY A 147 -9.31 -15.22 -25.14
C GLY A 147 -10.22 -16.42 -24.80
N LEU A 148 -9.89 -17.18 -23.76
CA LEU A 148 -10.60 -18.42 -23.37
C LEU A 148 -11.89 -18.13 -22.58
N ALA A 149 -12.80 -17.38 -23.20
CA ALA A 149 -14.21 -17.42 -22.84
C ALA A 149 -14.80 -18.75 -23.33
N THR A 150 -14.97 -19.73 -22.44
CA THR A 150 -15.61 -21.00 -22.78
C THR A 150 -17.06 -20.77 -23.17
N SER A 151 -17.33 -20.87 -24.47
CA SER A 151 -18.64 -20.61 -25.05
C SER A 151 -19.65 -21.72 -24.71
N SER A 152 -20.48 -21.49 -23.70
CA SER A 152 -21.78 -22.14 -23.57
C SER A 152 -22.84 -21.14 -23.09
N ALA A 153 -23.12 -20.18 -23.95
CA ALA A 153 -24.21 -19.22 -23.78
C ALA A 153 -25.00 -19.10 -25.09
N LYS A 154 -25.97 -20.01 -25.30
CA LYS A 154 -27.24 -19.83 -26.05
C LYS A 154 -27.98 -21.16 -26.26
N GLN A 155 -28.68 -21.61 -25.22
CA GLN A 155 -29.95 -22.32 -25.33
C GLN A 155 -30.72 -22.16 -24.01
N ALA A 156 -31.62 -21.18 -23.98
CA ALA A 156 -32.74 -21.09 -23.04
C ALA A 156 -34.03 -21.48 -23.81
N PRO A 157 -35.22 -21.65 -23.20
CA PRO A 157 -35.59 -21.56 -21.77
C PRO A 157 -36.50 -22.71 -21.25
N SER A 158 -36.31 -23.23 -20.02
CA SER A 158 -37.36 -24.03 -19.34
C SER A 158 -37.19 -24.31 -17.82
N LEU A 159 -36.06 -23.95 -17.19
CA LEU A 159 -35.77 -24.32 -15.79
C LEU A 159 -36.05 -23.21 -14.75
N LEU A 160 -37.21 -22.54 -14.87
CA LEU A 160 -37.53 -21.35 -14.06
C LEU A 160 -38.90 -21.41 -13.35
N SER A 161 -39.45 -22.61 -13.10
CA SER A 161 -40.75 -22.79 -12.43
C SER A 161 -40.82 -23.93 -11.40
N GLY A 162 -39.67 -24.47 -10.95
CA GLY A 162 -39.63 -25.72 -10.17
C GLY A 162 -39.00 -25.67 -8.77
N LEU A 163 -38.43 -24.54 -8.33
CA LEU A 163 -37.67 -24.44 -7.07
C LEU A 163 -38.20 -23.34 -6.14
N THR A 164 -39.48 -23.47 -5.79
CA THR A 164 -40.15 -22.67 -4.75
C THR A 164 -40.63 -23.57 -3.61
N SER A 165 -39.70 -24.11 -2.81
CA SER A 165 -39.97 -24.60 -1.44
C SER A 165 -38.66 -24.96 -0.70
N ALA A 166 -38.69 -24.83 0.64
CA ALA A 166 -37.61 -25.08 1.61
C ALA A 166 -36.51 -23.98 1.74
N PRO A 167 -35.97 -23.77 2.96
CA PRO A 167 -35.56 -22.43 3.38
C PRO A 167 -34.09 -22.06 3.09
N ARG A 168 -33.87 -20.77 2.83
CA ARG A 168 -32.53 -20.17 2.65
C ARG A 168 -31.98 -19.70 4.00
N HIS A 169 -30.76 -20.14 4.35
CA HIS A 169 -29.86 -19.33 5.15
C HIS A 169 -28.89 -18.61 4.22
N HIS A 170 -28.93 -17.27 4.22
CA HIS A 170 -28.02 -16.43 3.46
C HIS A 170 -26.73 -16.16 4.27
N PRO A 171 -25.54 -16.38 3.71
CA PRO A 171 -24.41 -15.49 3.93
C PRO A 171 -24.59 -14.27 3.01
N THR A 172 -24.67 -13.07 3.57
CA THR A 172 -24.89 -11.83 2.82
C THR A 172 -23.63 -11.38 2.10
N SER A 173 -23.70 -11.20 0.78
CA SER A 173 -22.72 -10.44 0.00
C SER A 173 -22.96 -8.93 0.16
N SER A 174 -22.01 -8.19 0.73
CA SER A 174 -22.14 -6.73 0.96
C SER A 174 -20.91 -5.88 0.62
N SER A 175 -19.77 -6.48 0.24
CA SER A 175 -18.46 -5.82 0.29
C SER A 175 -18.02 -5.03 -0.95
N SER A 176 -18.87 -4.82 -1.96
CA SER A 176 -18.52 -4.01 -3.15
C SER A 176 -19.04 -2.58 -3.12
N ASN A 177 -20.08 -2.28 -2.33
CA ASN A 177 -20.66 -0.93 -2.23
C ASN A 177 -20.12 -0.12 -1.04
N SER A 178 -19.31 -0.73 -0.16
CA SER A 178 -18.86 -0.09 1.08
C SER A 178 -17.63 0.80 0.92
N SER A 179 -16.75 0.52 -0.07
CA SER A 179 -15.56 1.33 -0.34
C SER A 179 -15.91 2.61 -1.11
N GLU A 180 -16.66 2.50 -2.22
CA GLU A 180 -17.11 3.67 -3.02
C GLU A 180 -18.05 4.62 -2.26
N LYS A 181 -18.59 4.21 -1.10
CA LYS A 181 -19.42 5.05 -0.24
C LYS A 181 -18.71 6.39 0.06
N TRP A 182 -17.41 6.34 0.36
CA TRP A 182 -16.67 7.50 0.83
C TRP A 182 -16.28 8.48 -0.29
N ASP A 183 -16.29 8.05 -1.56
CA ASP A 183 -16.02 8.89 -2.75
C ASP A 183 -16.85 10.17 -2.82
N THR A 184 -18.07 10.09 -2.31
CA THR A 184 -19.14 11.09 -2.44
C THR A 184 -19.93 11.29 -1.15
N ALA A 185 -19.48 10.70 -0.04
CA ALA A 185 -20.13 10.87 1.25
C ALA A 185 -20.04 12.34 1.69
N THR A 186 -21.19 12.96 1.93
CA THR A 186 -21.25 14.17 2.76
C THR A 186 -20.90 13.76 4.17
N LEU A 187 -19.69 14.14 4.62
CA LEU A 187 -19.27 14.00 6.01
C LEU A 187 -19.81 15.20 6.81
N PRO A 188 -20.03 15.06 8.13
CA PRO A 188 -20.38 16.19 8.99
C PRO A 188 -19.24 17.21 9.02
N ASP A 189 -19.57 18.49 9.16
CA ASP A 189 -18.59 19.52 9.50
C ASP A 189 -18.09 19.34 10.94
N TYR A 190 -16.94 19.93 11.30
CA TYR A 190 -16.30 19.77 12.61
C TYR A 190 -17.24 20.11 13.77
N ARG A 191 -18.08 21.13 13.59
CA ARG A 191 -19.05 21.59 14.59
C ARG A 191 -20.31 20.71 14.71
N GLU A 192 -20.50 19.79 13.76
CA GLU A 192 -21.58 18.81 13.73
C GLU A 192 -21.15 17.45 14.32
N LEU A 193 -19.84 17.23 14.51
CA LEU A 193 -19.32 16.04 15.18
C LEU A 193 -19.80 15.98 16.65
N PRO A 194 -20.19 14.78 17.13
CA PRO A 194 -20.60 14.61 18.53
C PRO A 194 -19.47 14.91 19.51
N ALA A 195 -19.85 15.22 20.75
CA ALA A 195 -18.91 15.32 21.86
C ALA A 195 -18.82 13.99 22.61
N GLU A 196 -17.61 13.58 23.01
CA GLU A 196 -17.36 12.39 23.81
C GLU A 196 -16.86 12.79 25.20
N GLY A 197 -17.50 12.30 26.27
CA GLY A 197 -17.21 12.74 27.64
C GLY A 197 -17.24 14.26 27.87
N GLY A 198 -17.91 15.03 27.00
CA GLY A 198 -17.92 16.50 27.00
C GLY A 198 -16.87 17.17 26.10
N TRP A 199 -15.96 16.42 25.48
CA TRP A 199 -14.96 16.95 24.53
C TRP A 199 -15.53 16.96 23.10
N PRO A 200 -15.60 18.11 22.42
CA PRO A 200 -16.21 18.24 21.09
C PRO A 200 -15.35 17.59 19.98
N GLY A 201 -15.95 17.37 18.82
CA GLY A 201 -15.20 17.00 17.62
C GLY A 201 -14.81 15.51 17.54
N CYS A 202 -15.59 14.60 18.13
CA CYS A 202 -15.33 13.17 18.10
C CYS A 202 -15.86 12.53 16.80
N ALA A 203 -15.04 11.77 16.08
CA ALA A 203 -15.41 11.18 14.80
C ALA A 203 -15.56 9.64 14.82
N TRP A 204 -15.53 8.99 15.99
CA TRP A 204 -15.49 7.51 16.08
C TRP A 204 -16.65 6.78 15.37
N ASP A 205 -17.83 7.38 15.27
CA ASP A 205 -18.98 6.82 14.56
C ASP A 205 -19.00 7.13 13.06
N VAL A 206 -18.13 8.02 12.56
CA VAL A 206 -18.12 8.46 11.14
C VAL A 206 -17.87 7.27 10.21
N TRP A 207 -16.81 6.49 10.46
CA TRP A 207 -16.44 5.33 9.62
C TRP A 207 -17.11 4.02 10.05
N GLY A 208 -17.69 4.01 11.25
CA GLY A 208 -18.40 2.87 11.83
C GLY A 208 -17.63 2.21 12.98
N ARG A 209 -18.40 1.68 13.94
CA ARG A 209 -17.86 1.11 15.18
C ARG A 209 -16.86 -0.03 14.92
N GLY A 210 -15.68 0.08 15.52
CA GLY A 210 -14.60 -0.90 15.41
C GLY A 210 -13.65 -0.67 14.22
N ASP A 211 -13.82 0.42 13.48
CA ASP A 211 -12.86 0.87 12.48
C ASP A 211 -11.42 0.98 13.04
N GLN A 212 -10.43 0.81 12.17
CA GLN A 212 -8.99 0.80 12.50
C GLN A 212 -8.17 1.73 11.58
N LEU A 213 -8.83 2.53 10.73
CA LEU A 213 -8.20 3.33 9.66
C LEU A 213 -8.47 4.85 9.76
N GLY A 214 -9.56 5.26 10.42
CA GLY A 214 -10.00 6.66 10.50
C GLY A 214 -10.15 7.30 9.13
N THR A 215 -9.57 8.48 8.96
CA THR A 215 -9.62 9.24 7.69
C THR A 215 -8.94 8.53 6.51
N ILE A 216 -8.16 7.46 6.70
CA ILE A 216 -7.62 6.66 5.58
C ILE A 216 -8.72 5.96 4.78
N ASN A 217 -9.91 5.75 5.36
CA ASN A 217 -11.10 5.27 4.64
C ASN A 217 -11.52 6.19 3.46
N LEU A 218 -11.04 7.43 3.41
CA LEU A 218 -11.29 8.37 2.31
C LEU A 218 -10.43 8.06 1.06
N LEU A 219 -9.38 7.24 1.18
CA LEU A 219 -8.48 6.83 0.09
C LEU A 219 -9.02 5.63 -0.68
N THR A 220 -10.23 5.77 -1.22
CA THR A 220 -10.94 4.72 -1.96
C THR A 220 -10.28 4.39 -3.29
N GLU A 221 -10.59 3.22 -3.88
CA GLU A 221 -10.04 2.83 -5.19
C GLU A 221 -10.30 3.88 -6.29
N SER A 222 -11.45 4.56 -6.27
CA SER A 222 -11.78 5.60 -7.25
C SER A 222 -11.02 6.91 -7.00
N VAL A 223 -10.85 7.31 -5.74
CA VAL A 223 -10.05 8.49 -5.36
C VAL A 223 -8.58 8.27 -5.72
N VAL A 224 -8.02 7.10 -5.40
CA VAL A 224 -6.65 6.69 -5.76
C VAL A 224 -6.47 6.65 -7.29
N LEU A 225 -7.40 6.03 -8.02
CA LEU A 225 -7.34 5.95 -9.48
C LEU A 225 -7.45 7.33 -10.15
N ARG A 226 -8.29 8.22 -9.62
CA ARG A 226 -8.42 9.62 -10.05
C ARG A 226 -7.12 10.36 -9.81
N ALA A 227 -6.55 10.26 -8.60
CA ALA A 227 -5.28 10.86 -8.26
C ALA A 227 -4.14 10.41 -9.19
N ALA A 228 -4.04 9.10 -9.48
CA ALA A 228 -3.03 8.58 -10.41
C ALA A 228 -3.21 9.15 -11.83
N LYS A 229 -4.44 9.12 -12.37
CA LYS A 229 -4.79 9.65 -13.70
C LYS A 229 -4.58 11.15 -13.84
N GLU A 230 -4.88 11.92 -12.80
CA GLU A 230 -4.73 13.38 -12.81
C GLU A 230 -3.30 13.82 -12.52
N ASN A 231 -2.55 13.09 -11.69
CA ASN A 231 -1.27 13.58 -11.18
C ASN A 231 -0.02 13.00 -11.82
N ILE A 232 -0.03 11.77 -12.33
CA ILE A 232 1.12 11.23 -13.05
C ILE A 232 1.08 11.72 -14.51
N LYS A 233 1.97 12.67 -14.85
CA LYS A 233 2.07 13.32 -16.18
C LYS A 233 3.47 13.29 -16.75
N THR A 234 4.49 13.32 -15.89
CA THR A 234 5.90 13.35 -16.28
C THR A 234 6.63 12.04 -15.94
N GLY A 235 6.15 11.29 -14.94
CA GLY A 235 6.85 10.15 -14.39
C GLY A 235 8.05 10.53 -13.52
N ARG A 236 8.25 11.82 -13.21
CA ARG A 236 9.28 12.26 -12.26
C ARG A 236 8.81 11.88 -10.85
N THR A 237 9.63 11.10 -10.14
CA THR A 237 9.40 10.70 -8.74
C THR A 237 10.42 11.36 -7.81
N VAL A 238 9.96 11.83 -6.66
CA VAL A 238 10.77 12.39 -5.57
C VAL A 238 10.57 11.52 -4.32
N SER A 239 11.67 11.09 -3.69
CA SER A 239 11.61 10.46 -2.35
C SER A 239 11.36 11.54 -1.30
N LEU A 240 10.43 11.28 -0.38
CA LEU A 240 10.12 12.17 0.74
C LEU A 240 10.73 11.67 2.06
N ASN A 241 11.55 10.62 1.98
CA ASN A 241 12.23 10.01 3.11
C ASN A 241 13.54 10.75 3.36
N TRP A 242 13.63 11.40 4.51
CA TRP A 242 14.89 11.86 5.07
C TRP A 242 15.79 10.65 5.36
N PRO A 243 17.12 10.74 5.18
CA PRO A 243 18.01 9.64 5.51
C PRO A 243 17.81 9.18 6.95
N VAL A 244 17.65 7.88 7.18
CA VAL A 244 17.33 7.29 8.51
C VAL A 244 18.41 7.52 9.59
N HIS A 245 19.54 8.11 9.21
CA HIS A 245 20.59 8.60 10.11
C HIS A 245 20.32 10.02 10.63
N LEU A 246 19.24 10.68 10.19
CA LEU A 246 18.88 12.05 10.52
C LEU A 246 17.49 12.15 11.18
N PRO A 247 17.31 13.06 12.16
CA PRO A 247 18.36 13.93 12.72
C PRO A 247 19.35 13.10 13.57
N ALA A 248 20.60 13.57 13.66
CA ALA A 248 21.66 12.83 14.36
C ALA A 248 21.34 12.71 15.87
N GLU A 249 20.71 13.75 16.42
CA GLU A 249 20.09 13.80 17.74
C GLU A 249 18.57 13.85 17.59
N PRO A 250 17.85 12.71 17.72
CA PRO A 250 16.39 12.69 17.67
C PRO A 250 15.73 13.49 18.79
N PHE A 251 14.69 14.23 18.39
CA PHE A 251 13.86 15.02 19.29
C PHE A 251 13.12 14.11 20.29
N PHE A 252 12.57 14.70 21.35
CA PHE A 252 11.80 13.99 22.39
C PHE A 252 12.60 12.91 23.14
N ARG A 253 13.94 13.00 23.18
CA ARG A 253 14.84 12.00 23.80
C ARG A 253 14.76 10.61 23.14
N ARG A 254 14.32 10.54 21.87
CA ARG A 254 14.28 9.29 21.09
C ARG A 254 15.72 8.83 20.79
N LYS A 255 15.94 7.52 20.61
CA LYS A 255 17.29 6.95 20.35
C LYS A 255 17.65 7.09 18.87
N ALA A 256 18.87 7.56 18.59
CA ALA A 256 19.44 7.62 17.25
C ALA A 256 19.69 6.21 16.66
N LEU A 257 19.60 6.10 15.33
CA LEU A 257 19.81 4.85 14.61
C LEU A 257 21.19 4.22 14.93
N THR A 258 21.20 2.93 15.25
CA THR A 258 22.41 2.11 15.17
C THR A 258 22.34 1.25 13.90
N HIS A 259 23.31 1.43 12.99
CA HIS A 259 23.43 0.71 11.73
C HIS A 259 24.75 -0.05 11.69
N ARG A 260 24.71 -1.37 11.45
CA ARG A 260 25.88 -2.26 11.50
C ARG A 260 25.90 -3.25 10.32
N PRO A 261 26.50 -2.87 9.17
CA PRO A 261 26.84 -3.81 8.11
C PRO A 261 27.89 -4.84 8.55
N PHE A 262 27.80 -6.07 8.04
CA PHE A 262 28.83 -7.11 8.23
C PHE A 262 28.88 -8.09 7.06
N GLY A 263 30.11 -8.50 6.68
CA GLY A 263 30.34 -9.48 5.64
C GLY A 263 30.16 -10.93 6.12
N LYS A 264 29.81 -11.84 5.21
CA LYS A 264 29.73 -13.28 5.45
C LYS A 264 31.01 -13.99 4.98
N GLY A 265 31.21 -15.22 5.46
CA GLY A 265 32.34 -16.06 5.10
C GLY A 265 32.27 -17.44 5.74
N GLY A 266 33.32 -18.24 5.51
CA GLY A 266 33.49 -19.57 6.09
C GLY A 266 32.85 -20.72 5.30
N PRO A 267 33.04 -21.98 5.78
CA PRO A 267 32.85 -23.20 4.98
C PRO A 267 31.48 -23.33 4.32
N GLY A 268 30.40 -22.95 5.01
CA GLY A 268 29.04 -23.02 4.47
C GLY A 268 28.79 -22.17 3.22
N TYR A 269 29.62 -21.14 2.99
CA TYR A 269 29.59 -20.32 1.77
C TYR A 269 30.70 -20.72 0.78
N THR A 270 31.90 -21.09 1.26
CA THR A 270 33.05 -21.37 0.40
C THR A 270 33.00 -22.78 -0.21
N GLU A 271 32.66 -23.83 0.54
CA GLU A 271 32.66 -25.21 0.03
C GLU A 271 31.73 -25.43 -1.19
N PRO A 272 30.47 -24.96 -1.21
CA PRO A 272 29.60 -25.14 -2.38
C PRO A 272 30.08 -24.33 -3.59
N ARG A 273 30.64 -23.15 -3.34
CA ARG A 273 31.26 -22.28 -4.36
C ARG A 273 32.48 -22.97 -4.98
N ASP A 274 33.36 -23.52 -4.16
CA ASP A 274 34.64 -24.10 -4.59
C ASP A 274 34.43 -25.40 -5.36
N ALA A 275 33.45 -26.21 -4.94
CA ALA A 275 33.00 -27.39 -5.69
C ALA A 275 32.44 -27.01 -7.08
N PHE A 276 31.64 -25.93 -7.18
CA PHE A 276 31.15 -25.42 -8.46
C PHE A 276 32.31 -24.89 -9.34
N ILE A 277 33.20 -24.09 -8.76
CA ILE A 277 34.40 -23.55 -9.43
C ILE A 277 35.28 -24.66 -10.00
N ALA A 278 35.49 -25.76 -9.27
CA ALA A 278 36.25 -26.91 -9.76
C ALA A 278 35.61 -27.51 -11.04
N GLY A 279 34.29 -27.62 -11.08
CA GLY A 279 33.54 -28.07 -12.25
C GLY A 279 33.60 -27.10 -13.45
N VAL A 280 33.76 -25.80 -13.21
CA VAL A 280 34.00 -24.79 -14.27
C VAL A 280 35.44 -24.87 -14.77
N LYS A 281 36.44 -24.88 -13.87
CA LYS A 281 37.87 -25.00 -14.22
C LYS A 281 38.17 -26.26 -15.04
N ALA A 282 37.49 -27.37 -14.76
CA ALA A 282 37.61 -28.60 -15.53
C ALA A 282 37.18 -28.48 -17.01
N LYS A 283 36.38 -27.48 -17.36
CA LYS A 283 35.90 -27.20 -18.74
C LYS A 283 36.57 -25.99 -19.36
N GLN A 284 36.96 -25.01 -18.55
CA GLN A 284 37.60 -23.77 -18.95
C GLN A 284 38.75 -23.46 -17.98
N PRO A 285 39.97 -23.93 -18.26
CA PRO A 285 41.13 -23.78 -17.35
C PRO A 285 41.48 -22.32 -17.05
N ASP A 286 41.30 -21.42 -18.03
CA ASP A 286 41.64 -20.00 -17.95
C ASP A 286 40.65 -19.16 -17.12
N VAL A 287 39.67 -19.79 -16.44
CA VAL A 287 38.70 -19.05 -15.63
C VAL A 287 39.37 -18.42 -14.40
N LEU A 288 39.31 -17.09 -14.32
CA LEU A 288 39.88 -16.34 -13.21
C LEU A 288 39.07 -16.58 -11.93
N VAL A 289 39.74 -17.09 -10.90
CA VAL A 289 39.24 -17.14 -9.53
C VAL A 289 40.13 -16.22 -8.70
N ARG A 290 39.50 -15.33 -7.92
CA ARG A 290 40.20 -14.48 -6.96
C ARG A 290 39.89 -15.01 -5.58
N ASP A 291 40.89 -15.59 -4.94
CA ASP A 291 40.77 -16.11 -3.58
C ASP A 291 40.89 -14.95 -2.57
N ASP A 292 40.15 -15.04 -1.47
CA ASP A 292 40.20 -14.12 -0.35
C ASP A 292 40.81 -14.86 0.87
N PRO A 293 41.91 -14.35 1.47
CA PRO A 293 42.62 -15.06 2.53
C PRO A 293 41.81 -15.20 3.83
N ASP A 294 40.79 -14.35 4.05
CA ASP A 294 39.95 -14.38 5.25
C ASP A 294 38.76 -15.36 5.10
N SER A 295 38.70 -16.14 4.00
CA SER A 295 37.54 -16.98 3.63
C SER A 295 36.22 -16.20 3.53
N LYS A 296 36.29 -14.90 3.29
CA LYS A 296 35.12 -14.03 3.06
C LYS A 296 34.52 -14.30 1.69
N VAL A 297 33.25 -13.95 1.55
CA VAL A 297 32.51 -14.00 0.28
C VAL A 297 31.85 -12.65 0.02
N PRO A 298 31.53 -12.29 -1.25
CA PRO A 298 30.83 -11.06 -1.60
C PRO A 298 29.33 -11.15 -1.25
N VAL A 299 29.05 -11.38 0.04
CA VAL A 299 27.72 -11.44 0.64
C VAL A 299 27.80 -10.67 1.95
N SER A 300 26.87 -9.75 2.15
CA SER A 300 26.81 -8.90 3.34
C SER A 300 25.37 -8.84 3.84
N ASP A 301 25.23 -8.80 5.17
CA ASP A 301 23.98 -8.49 5.85
C ASP A 301 24.20 -7.22 6.69
N GLU A 302 23.15 -6.72 7.32
CA GLU A 302 23.20 -5.59 8.25
C GLU A 302 22.27 -5.81 9.44
N MET A 303 22.53 -5.08 10.54
CA MET A 303 21.60 -4.93 11.65
C MET A 303 21.24 -3.46 11.83
N LEU A 304 19.94 -3.19 11.99
CA LEU A 304 19.40 -1.87 12.32
C LEU A 304 18.73 -1.94 13.70
N GLU A 305 19.10 -1.03 14.59
CA GLU A 305 18.36 -0.75 15.82
C GLU A 305 17.84 0.69 15.73
N LEU A 306 16.53 0.84 15.54
CA LEU A 306 15.86 2.12 15.33
C LEU A 306 14.71 2.32 16.30
N ASN A 307 14.46 3.56 16.68
CA ASN A 307 13.15 4.00 17.13
C ASN A 307 12.39 4.49 15.88
N THR A 308 11.16 4.02 15.66
CA THR A 308 10.38 4.30 14.44
C THR A 308 9.84 5.73 14.37
N GLN A 309 10.10 6.56 15.38
CA GLN A 309 9.79 7.98 15.44
C GLN A 309 11.05 8.87 15.41
N SER A 310 12.22 8.34 15.00
CA SER A 310 13.49 9.09 15.00
C SER A 310 13.86 9.71 13.64
N GLY A 311 12.90 9.90 12.73
CA GLY A 311 13.13 10.38 11.35
C GLY A 311 11.80 10.42 10.59
N SER A 312 11.81 10.43 9.25
CA SER A 312 10.55 10.44 8.48
C SER A 312 9.66 9.27 8.84
N GLN A 313 8.49 9.54 9.43
CA GLN A 313 7.65 8.55 10.11
C GLN A 313 6.16 8.73 9.77
N TRP A 314 5.37 7.67 9.97
CA TRP A 314 3.92 7.72 10.13
C TRP A 314 3.53 7.20 11.51
N ASP A 315 2.79 8.02 12.25
CA ASP A 315 2.19 7.63 13.52
C ASP A 315 0.78 7.07 13.30
N SER A 316 0.51 5.90 13.91
CA SER A 316 -0.82 5.30 13.87
C SER A 316 -1.68 5.78 15.02
N CYS A 317 -2.97 5.46 14.98
CA CYS A 317 -3.93 5.68 16.07
C CYS A 317 -3.57 4.99 17.40
N ARG A 318 -2.48 4.20 17.43
CA ARG A 318 -1.89 3.55 18.60
C ARG A 318 -0.71 4.33 19.21
N HIS A 319 -0.22 5.38 18.54
CA HIS A 319 0.89 6.19 19.02
C HIS A 319 0.49 7.10 20.18
N PHE A 320 -0.56 7.91 19.98
CA PHE A 320 -1.00 8.94 20.91
C PHE A 320 -2.49 8.80 21.23
N GLY A 321 -2.84 8.97 22.51
CA GLY A 321 -4.21 8.93 23.01
C GLY A 321 -4.73 10.32 23.41
N HIS A 322 -6.04 10.46 23.54
CA HIS A 322 -6.66 11.67 24.09
C HIS A 322 -6.46 11.68 25.61
N LEU A 323 -5.60 12.55 26.12
CA LEU A 323 -5.05 12.45 27.48
C LEU A 323 -6.13 12.62 28.57
N PRO A 324 -7.07 13.60 28.47
CA PRO A 324 -8.15 13.76 29.46
C PRO A 324 -9.15 12.60 29.51
N LEU A 325 -9.39 11.92 28.39
CA LEU A 325 -10.32 10.78 28.31
C LEU A 325 -9.62 9.44 28.60
N ASN A 326 -8.28 9.39 28.54
CA ASN A 326 -7.45 8.20 28.77
C ASN A 326 -7.78 7.04 27.80
N VAL A 327 -8.01 7.39 26.52
CA VAL A 327 -8.38 6.49 25.42
C VAL A 327 -7.56 6.79 24.17
N PHE A 328 -7.46 5.79 23.29
CA PHE A 328 -7.05 5.91 21.90
C PHE A 328 -8.30 5.96 21.00
N TYR A 329 -8.08 5.98 19.68
CA TYR A 329 -9.12 6.00 18.66
C TYR A 329 -10.21 4.93 18.85
N GLY A 330 -11.45 5.30 18.51
CA GLY A 330 -12.62 4.43 18.66
C GLY A 330 -13.02 4.14 20.11
N GLY A 331 -12.52 4.92 21.07
CA GLY A 331 -12.76 4.72 22.51
C GLY A 331 -11.98 3.55 23.11
N ALA A 332 -10.94 3.05 22.44
CA ALA A 332 -10.10 1.99 22.96
C ALA A 332 -9.36 2.48 24.22
N SER A 333 -9.65 1.90 25.39
CA SER A 333 -9.02 2.33 26.65
C SER A 333 -7.50 2.26 26.60
N ARG A 334 -6.81 3.15 27.34
CA ARG A 334 -5.35 3.11 27.51
C ARG A 334 -4.86 1.70 27.88
N ALA A 335 -5.56 1.04 28.80
CA ALA A 335 -5.26 -0.32 29.25
C ALA A 335 -5.31 -1.35 28.11
N SER A 336 -6.40 -1.39 27.35
CA SER A 336 -6.56 -2.35 26.24
C SER A 336 -5.52 -2.23 25.12
N ILE A 337 -4.79 -1.12 25.03
CA ILE A 337 -3.69 -0.93 24.08
C ILE A 337 -2.34 -1.13 24.76
N GLN A 338 -2.04 -0.38 25.82
CA GLN A 338 -0.69 -0.32 26.39
C GLN A 338 -0.34 -1.54 27.24
N ASP A 339 -1.31 -2.18 27.89
CA ASP A 339 -1.04 -3.36 28.72
C ASP A 339 -0.66 -4.58 27.83
N THR A 340 -0.86 -4.48 26.51
CA THR A 340 -0.36 -5.45 25.53
C THR A 340 1.12 -5.29 25.19
N PHE A 341 1.77 -4.19 25.61
CA PHE A 341 3.20 -3.95 25.35
C PHE A 341 4.11 -4.82 26.24
N ASP A 342 3.60 -5.29 27.38
CA ASP A 342 4.31 -6.24 28.24
C ASP A 342 4.33 -7.67 27.65
N ASP A 343 3.50 -7.96 26.64
CA ASP A 343 3.55 -9.22 25.90
C ASP A 343 4.70 -9.23 24.89
N THR A 344 5.86 -9.69 25.37
CA THR A 344 7.09 -9.90 24.58
C THR A 344 7.12 -11.22 23.80
N SER A 345 6.05 -12.01 23.80
CA SER A 345 6.02 -13.25 23.00
C SER A 345 6.13 -12.93 21.51
N PRO A 346 6.81 -13.76 20.69
CA PRO A 346 6.91 -13.50 19.26
C PRO A 346 5.51 -13.50 18.62
N GLN A 347 5.27 -12.59 17.67
CA GLN A 347 4.09 -12.68 16.81
C GLN A 347 4.07 -14.08 16.17
N PRO A 348 2.92 -14.78 16.12
CA PRO A 348 2.87 -16.14 15.62
C PRO A 348 3.44 -16.28 14.21
N ALA A 349 4.24 -17.33 13.96
CA ALA A 349 4.82 -17.57 12.64
C ALA A 349 3.81 -18.08 11.59
N ASP A 350 2.60 -18.48 12.00
CA ASP A 350 1.52 -18.91 11.12
C ASP A 350 0.55 -17.74 10.84
N PRO A 351 0.47 -17.24 9.59
CA PRO A 351 -0.46 -16.18 9.21
C PRO A 351 -1.95 -16.49 9.46
N GLN A 352 -2.34 -17.77 9.58
CA GLN A 352 -3.73 -18.12 9.90
C GLN A 352 -4.13 -17.67 11.31
N SER A 353 -3.18 -17.61 12.23
CA SER A 353 -3.44 -17.24 13.63
C SER A 353 -3.57 -15.73 13.88
N TRP A 354 -3.14 -14.88 12.93
CA TRP A 354 -3.22 -13.42 13.05
C TRP A 354 -4.65 -12.86 13.06
N ASN A 355 -5.63 -13.67 12.63
CA ASN A 355 -7.06 -13.33 12.66
C ASN A 355 -7.80 -13.87 13.90
N THR A 356 -7.09 -14.41 14.89
CA THR A 356 -7.70 -14.79 16.18
C THR A 356 -8.12 -13.54 16.97
N GLU A 357 -9.15 -13.67 17.80
CA GLU A 357 -9.66 -12.57 18.63
C GLU A 357 -8.55 -11.96 19.52
N GLU A 358 -7.66 -12.78 20.07
CA GLU A 358 -6.54 -12.32 20.89
C GLU A 358 -5.44 -11.64 20.07
N ALA A 359 -5.15 -12.10 18.85
CA ALA A 359 -4.25 -11.39 17.94
C ALA A 359 -4.84 -10.04 17.49
N GLN A 360 -6.15 -9.96 17.29
CA GLN A 360 -6.85 -8.70 16.95
C GLN A 360 -6.80 -7.71 18.13
N LYS A 361 -7.09 -8.16 19.36
CA LYS A 361 -6.94 -7.33 20.58
C LYS A 361 -5.50 -6.84 20.74
N ARG A 362 -4.52 -7.75 20.70
CA ARG A 362 -3.09 -7.43 20.85
C ARG A 362 -2.61 -6.42 19.82
N ASN A 363 -3.07 -6.53 18.57
CA ASN A 363 -2.58 -5.74 17.44
C ASN A 363 -3.47 -4.52 17.09
N ALA A 364 -4.56 -4.29 17.82
CA ALA A 364 -5.51 -3.19 17.58
C ALA A 364 -4.82 -1.82 17.39
N LEU A 365 -5.35 -1.03 16.45
CA LEU A 365 -4.86 0.29 16.03
C LEU A 365 -3.42 0.33 15.48
N GLY A 366 -2.76 -0.83 15.37
CA GLY A 366 -1.36 -0.92 14.95
C GLY A 366 -1.13 -0.54 13.48
N ILE A 367 0.10 -0.10 13.20
CA ILE A 367 0.53 0.43 11.90
C ILE A 367 0.35 -0.55 10.74
N GLN A 368 0.20 -1.87 11.00
CA GLN A 368 -0.14 -2.86 9.98
C GLN A 368 -1.43 -2.53 9.23
N HIS A 369 -2.40 -1.85 9.84
CA HIS A 369 -3.64 -1.46 9.14
C HIS A 369 -3.34 -0.44 8.02
N LEU A 370 -2.47 0.54 8.29
CA LEU A 370 -2.02 1.50 7.28
C LEU A 370 -1.12 0.83 6.22
N ALA A 371 -0.28 -0.12 6.61
CA ALA A 371 0.57 -0.87 5.69
C ALA A 371 -0.21 -1.80 4.74
N GLN A 372 -1.32 -2.37 5.20
CA GLN A 372 -2.16 -3.29 4.42
C GLN A 372 -3.13 -2.54 3.49
N HIS A 373 -3.57 -1.35 3.87
CA HIS A 373 -4.34 -0.45 3.01
C HIS A 373 -3.43 0.28 2.00
N GLY A 374 -2.28 0.76 2.45
CA GLY A 374 -1.44 1.71 1.75
C GLY A 374 -1.94 3.15 1.91
N ILE A 375 -1.03 4.11 1.98
CA ILE A 375 -1.35 5.54 2.03
C ILE A 375 -1.04 6.12 0.64
N CYS A 376 -1.98 5.95 -0.28
CA CYS A 376 -1.86 6.36 -1.68
C CYS A 376 -3.00 7.32 -2.04
N GLY A 377 -2.75 8.35 -2.85
CA GLY A 377 -3.78 9.34 -3.18
C GLY A 377 -3.25 10.58 -3.87
N ARG A 378 -4.02 11.67 -3.83
CA ARG A 378 -3.57 13.00 -4.28
C ARG A 378 -2.82 13.65 -3.12
N GLY A 379 -1.53 13.84 -3.28
CA GLY A 379 -0.72 14.64 -2.37
C GLY A 379 -0.76 16.11 -2.78
N VAL A 380 -0.80 16.99 -1.80
CA VAL A 380 -0.76 18.43 -1.98
C VAL A 380 0.32 19.02 -1.08
N LEU A 381 1.26 19.79 -1.64
CA LEU A 381 2.27 20.51 -0.88
C LEU A 381 1.85 21.98 -0.69
N LEU A 382 1.64 22.41 0.56
CA LEU A 382 1.63 23.82 0.92
C LEU A 382 3.04 24.24 1.39
N ASP A 383 3.74 24.98 0.54
CA ASP A 383 5.10 25.49 0.84
C ASP A 383 5.02 26.83 1.58
N VAL A 384 4.55 26.75 2.82
CA VAL A 384 4.31 27.89 3.71
C VAL A 384 5.62 28.62 4.00
N PHE A 385 6.72 27.88 4.16
CA PHE A 385 8.02 28.46 4.44
C PHE A 385 8.55 29.34 3.30
N GLU A 386 8.48 28.87 2.05
CA GLU A 386 8.83 29.68 0.87
C GLU A 386 7.87 30.89 0.72
N TYR A 387 6.56 30.64 0.83
CA TYR A 387 5.54 31.68 0.66
C TYR A 387 5.73 32.84 1.66
N LEU A 388 5.80 32.54 2.96
CA LEU A 388 5.94 33.55 4.00
C LEU A 388 7.33 34.21 4.00
N SER A 389 8.39 33.51 3.57
CA SER A 389 9.72 34.14 3.47
C SER A 389 9.75 35.28 2.44
N HIS A 390 9.06 35.09 1.31
CA HIS A 390 8.99 36.08 0.23
C HIS A 390 7.93 37.17 0.42
N HIS A 391 6.76 36.83 0.95
CA HIS A 391 5.61 37.74 1.05
C HIS A 391 5.47 38.38 2.44
N GLY A 392 6.04 37.77 3.49
CA GLY A 392 5.79 38.11 4.88
C GLY A 392 4.33 37.81 5.28
N THR A 393 3.90 38.39 6.41
CA THR A 393 2.52 38.26 6.92
C THR A 393 1.77 39.60 6.88
N GLY A 394 1.94 40.41 5.82
CA GLY A 394 1.34 41.75 5.75
C GLY A 394 -0.19 41.77 5.93
N ASP A 395 -0.86 40.66 5.62
CA ASP A 395 -2.31 40.47 5.73
C ASP A 395 -2.78 39.97 7.12
N VAL A 396 -1.86 39.64 8.04
CA VAL A 396 -2.16 39.12 9.39
C VAL A 396 -1.29 39.84 10.43
N GLU A 397 -1.91 40.64 11.30
CA GLU A 397 -1.21 41.32 12.39
C GLU A 397 -0.64 40.32 13.40
N ARG A 398 0.68 40.39 13.64
CA ARG A 398 1.40 39.44 14.51
C ARG A 398 2.44 40.14 15.38
N ASN A 399 2.45 39.79 16.67
CA ASN A 399 3.54 40.13 17.57
C ASN A 399 4.67 39.09 17.45
N TYR A 400 5.38 39.09 16.33
CA TYR A 400 6.47 38.15 16.03
C TYR A 400 7.68 38.87 15.43
N GLN A 401 8.89 38.48 15.86
CA GLN A 401 10.15 39.04 15.35
C GLN A 401 10.64 38.23 14.14
N TRP A 402 10.49 38.81 12.95
CA TRP A 402 10.94 38.22 11.69
C TRP A 402 12.46 38.01 11.64
N SER A 403 12.87 36.86 11.09
CA SER A 403 14.27 36.49 11.00
C SER A 403 14.89 36.94 9.66
N SER A 404 16.12 37.45 9.73
CA SER A 404 16.87 37.85 8.54
C SER A 404 17.76 36.71 8.03
N TRP A 405 17.16 35.61 7.55
CA TRP A 405 17.93 34.52 6.93
C TRP A 405 18.20 34.83 5.45
N SER A 406 19.31 35.49 5.14
CA SER A 406 19.65 35.94 3.78
C SER A 406 19.77 34.82 2.73
N GLY A 407 20.02 33.58 3.18
CA GLY A 407 20.08 32.40 2.31
C GLY A 407 18.71 31.84 1.90
N TYR A 408 17.61 32.31 2.49
CA TYR A 408 16.26 31.85 2.18
C TYR A 408 15.29 33.03 1.99
N GLY A 409 14.66 33.10 0.81
CA GLY A 409 13.46 33.89 0.56
C GLY A 409 13.50 35.42 0.71
N GLY A 410 14.66 36.06 0.85
CA GLY A 410 14.75 37.54 0.83
C GLY A 410 14.54 38.25 2.16
N GLY A 411 14.69 37.55 3.30
CA GLY A 411 14.91 38.18 4.61
C GLY A 411 13.67 38.67 5.36
N LYS A 412 12.48 38.13 5.04
CA LYS A 412 11.22 38.35 5.80
C LYS A 412 10.61 37.06 6.35
N GLY A 413 11.36 35.96 6.41
CA GLY A 413 10.88 34.66 6.91
C GLY A 413 10.96 34.50 8.43
N TYR A 414 10.18 33.59 8.99
CA TYR A 414 10.32 33.17 10.39
C TYR A 414 11.53 32.22 10.54
N ASP A 415 12.17 32.17 11.72
CA ASP A 415 13.15 31.10 12.01
C ASP A 415 12.38 29.87 12.50
N PRO A 416 12.41 28.72 11.81
CA PRO A 416 11.68 27.52 12.21
C PRO A 416 12.00 27.07 13.64
N ARG A 417 13.14 27.47 14.23
CA ARG A 417 13.52 27.19 15.63
C ARG A 417 12.76 28.00 16.69
N THR A 418 11.83 28.88 16.30
CA THR A 418 11.17 29.82 17.24
C THR A 418 9.79 29.38 17.72
N GLY A 419 9.28 28.24 17.24
CA GLY A 419 7.90 27.84 17.52
C GLY A 419 6.86 28.66 16.74
N PHE A 420 7.21 29.13 15.53
CA PHE A 420 6.29 29.90 14.70
C PHE A 420 5.00 29.12 14.42
N ARG A 421 3.86 29.75 14.71
CA ARG A 421 2.53 29.15 14.56
C ARG A 421 1.95 29.50 13.20
N ILE A 422 1.88 28.50 12.32
CA ILE A 422 1.26 28.60 11.00
C ILE A 422 -0.26 28.57 11.21
N THR A 423 -0.94 29.61 10.74
CA THR A 423 -2.39 29.80 10.91
C THR A 423 -3.17 29.32 9.70
N VAL A 424 -4.49 29.16 9.83
CA VAL A 424 -5.37 28.84 8.69
C VAL A 424 -5.24 29.88 7.58
N ALA A 425 -5.12 31.17 7.93
CA ALA A 425 -4.91 32.24 6.98
C ALA A 425 -3.62 32.06 6.16
N ASP A 426 -2.52 31.59 6.79
CA ASP A 426 -1.26 31.30 6.08
C ASP A 426 -1.44 30.14 5.09
N LEU A 427 -2.14 29.07 5.49
CA LEU A 427 -2.40 27.90 4.64
C LEU A 427 -3.26 28.28 3.42
N VAL A 428 -4.33 29.05 3.63
CA VAL A 428 -5.22 29.52 2.57
C VAL A 428 -4.50 30.48 1.62
N ALA A 429 -3.69 31.41 2.14
CA ALA A 429 -2.90 32.33 1.33
C ALA A 429 -1.83 31.60 0.50
N THR A 430 -1.15 30.61 1.11
CA THR A 430 -0.18 29.73 0.45
C THR A 430 -0.83 28.93 -0.68
N ALA A 431 -1.94 28.24 -0.41
CA ALA A 431 -2.69 27.49 -1.43
C ALA A 431 -3.14 28.38 -2.60
N LYS A 432 -3.65 29.58 -2.30
CA LYS A 432 -4.05 30.58 -3.30
C LYS A 432 -2.88 31.05 -4.16
N HIS A 433 -1.71 31.28 -3.56
CA HIS A 433 -0.48 31.66 -4.29
C HIS A 433 0.03 30.52 -5.19
N GLN A 434 -0.04 29.28 -4.71
CA GLN A 434 0.33 28.08 -5.45
C GLN A 434 -0.70 27.63 -6.51
N HIS A 435 -1.85 28.30 -6.59
CA HIS A 435 -3.01 27.93 -7.41
C HIS A 435 -3.55 26.51 -7.14
N VAL A 436 -3.47 26.08 -5.88
CA VAL A 436 -3.96 24.79 -5.39
C VAL A 436 -5.43 24.89 -4.99
N GLN A 437 -6.23 23.89 -5.39
CA GLN A 437 -7.56 23.66 -4.81
C GLN A 437 -7.54 22.40 -3.96
N LEU A 438 -7.76 22.54 -2.65
CA LEU A 438 -7.90 21.42 -1.72
C LEU A 438 -9.18 20.62 -2.03
N ARG A 439 -9.12 19.30 -1.87
CA ARG A 439 -10.22 18.37 -2.16
C ARG A 439 -10.32 17.28 -1.09
N HIS A 440 -11.53 16.76 -0.93
CA HIS A 440 -11.82 15.59 -0.12
C HIS A 440 -10.87 14.43 -0.48
N GLY A 441 -10.25 13.82 0.54
CA GLY A 441 -9.31 12.70 0.40
C GLY A 441 -7.88 13.12 0.03
N ASP A 442 -7.56 14.42 -0.02
CA ASP A 442 -6.19 14.87 -0.18
C ASP A 442 -5.31 14.44 1.01
N ILE A 443 -4.04 14.17 0.70
CA ILE A 443 -2.97 13.96 1.69
C ILE A 443 -2.20 15.28 1.75
N LEU A 444 -2.37 16.02 2.84
CA LEU A 444 -1.82 17.37 2.99
C LEU A 444 -0.39 17.33 3.52
N LEU A 445 0.56 17.88 2.76
CA LEU A 445 1.94 18.06 3.15
C LEU A 445 2.19 19.55 3.42
N ILE A 446 2.67 19.89 4.60
CA ILE A 446 3.04 21.27 4.97
C ILE A 446 4.56 21.35 5.13
N ARG A 447 5.18 22.25 4.36
CA ARG A 447 6.59 22.59 4.54
C ARG A 447 6.73 23.84 5.42
N SER A 448 7.16 23.60 6.65
CA SER A 448 7.43 24.59 7.71
C SER A 448 8.88 25.09 7.73
N GLY A 449 9.76 24.48 6.92
CA GLY A 449 11.16 24.88 6.78
C GLY A 449 12.10 24.24 7.80
N PHE A 450 11.64 23.26 8.58
CA PHE A 450 12.48 22.57 9.56
C PHE A 450 13.68 21.89 8.92
N THR A 451 13.48 21.16 7.82
CA THR A 451 14.57 20.42 7.13
C THR A 451 15.58 21.38 6.50
N ALA A 452 15.11 22.43 5.81
CA ALA A 452 15.96 23.53 5.34
C ALA A 452 16.77 24.15 6.48
N ARG A 453 16.11 24.41 7.62
CA ARG A 453 16.77 25.03 8.78
C ARG A 453 17.81 24.10 9.38
N TYR A 454 17.50 22.82 9.59
CA TYR A 454 18.42 21.82 10.10
C TYR A 454 19.70 21.75 9.25
N TYR A 455 19.59 21.69 7.92
CA TYR A 455 20.75 21.67 7.03
C TYR A 455 21.61 22.95 7.14
N SER A 456 21.01 24.11 7.44
CA SER A 456 21.74 25.38 7.63
C SER A 456 22.55 25.49 8.93
N LEU A 457 22.27 24.65 9.93
CA LEU A 457 22.89 24.69 11.25
C LEU A 457 24.16 23.87 11.32
N SER A 458 25.07 24.26 12.22
CA SER A 458 26.20 23.42 12.64
C SER A 458 25.74 22.21 13.49
N PRO A 459 26.57 21.15 13.64
CA PRO A 459 26.24 20.01 14.50
C PRO A 459 25.89 20.40 15.94
N GLN A 460 26.61 21.35 16.54
CA GLN A 460 26.32 21.81 17.90
C GLN A 460 24.95 22.48 17.99
N GLU A 461 24.62 23.38 17.06
CA GLU A 461 23.31 24.04 17.04
C GLU A 461 22.14 23.07 16.82
N ARG A 462 22.36 21.94 16.13
CA ARG A 462 21.36 20.87 15.98
C ARG A 462 21.15 20.12 17.30
N ALA A 463 22.25 19.74 17.97
CA ALA A 463 22.21 19.11 19.28
C ALA A 463 21.54 20.02 20.32
N ASP A 464 21.88 21.32 20.35
CA ASP A 464 21.27 22.34 21.21
C ASP A 464 19.76 22.49 20.93
N TRP A 465 19.34 22.43 19.66
CA TRP A 465 17.94 22.55 19.27
C TRP A 465 17.09 21.31 19.65
N SER A 466 17.68 20.11 19.54
CA SER A 466 17.06 18.86 20.00
C SER A 466 17.08 18.68 21.53
N SER A 467 17.79 19.56 22.26
CA SER A 467 17.91 19.47 23.72
C SER A 467 16.58 19.72 24.42
N PRO A 468 16.11 18.80 25.28
CA PRO A 468 14.93 19.02 26.12
C PRO A 468 15.03 20.23 27.05
N GLU A 469 16.25 20.62 27.43
CA GLU A 469 16.50 21.79 28.30
C GLU A 469 16.21 23.11 27.57
N GLY A 470 16.43 23.15 26.25
CA GLY A 470 16.03 24.27 25.38
C GLY A 470 14.54 24.27 25.03
N GLY A 471 13.75 23.32 25.54
CA GLY A 471 12.31 23.18 25.28
C GLY A 471 11.95 22.57 23.91
N MET A 472 12.91 22.43 22.99
CA MET A 472 12.75 21.99 21.60
C MET A 472 11.70 22.79 20.80
N PRO A 473 11.77 24.14 20.71
CA PRO A 473 10.80 24.93 19.95
C PRO A 473 10.93 24.71 18.44
N PHE A 474 9.84 24.39 17.73
CA PHE A 474 9.83 24.26 16.28
C PHE A 474 8.51 24.72 15.66
N ALA A 475 8.58 25.26 14.44
CA ALA A 475 7.43 25.72 13.70
C ALA A 475 6.52 24.57 13.24
N GLY A 476 5.24 24.85 13.11
CA GLY A 476 4.20 23.90 12.69
C GLY A 476 2.85 24.60 12.65
N VAL A 477 1.75 23.86 12.43
CA VAL A 477 0.40 24.45 12.49
C VAL A 477 -0.01 24.79 13.92
N GLU A 478 -0.80 25.84 14.08
CA GLU A 478 -1.41 26.17 15.37
C GLU A 478 -2.49 25.17 15.78
N GLN A 479 -2.77 25.08 17.08
CA GLN A 479 -3.66 24.06 17.66
C GLN A 479 -5.09 24.54 17.95
N GLY A 480 -5.44 25.75 17.49
CA GLY A 480 -6.73 26.38 17.75
C GLY A 480 -7.91 25.70 17.04
N GLU A 481 -9.12 25.98 17.53
CA GLU A 481 -10.36 25.44 16.97
C GLU A 481 -10.56 25.73 15.48
N GLU A 482 -10.11 26.91 15.00
CA GLU A 482 -10.16 27.26 13.58
C GLU A 482 -9.29 26.31 12.72
N MET A 483 -8.12 25.90 13.23
CA MET A 483 -7.27 24.93 12.53
C MET A 483 -7.91 23.54 12.52
N LYS A 484 -8.56 23.13 13.61
CA LYS A 484 -9.29 21.86 13.67
C LYS A 484 -10.46 21.86 12.67
N GLU A 485 -11.25 22.93 12.66
CA GLU A 485 -12.36 23.11 11.71
C GLU A 485 -11.86 23.11 10.25
N PHE A 486 -10.77 23.82 9.96
CA PHE A 486 -10.16 23.80 8.63
C PHE A 486 -9.69 22.39 8.21
N MET A 487 -8.96 21.69 9.09
CA MET A 487 -8.41 20.36 8.78
C MET A 487 -9.51 19.33 8.57
N TRP A 488 -10.53 19.32 9.42
CA TRP A 488 -11.63 18.36 9.32
C TRP A 488 -12.55 18.67 8.13
N ASN A 489 -12.95 19.93 7.91
CA ASN A 489 -13.93 20.30 6.87
C ASN A 489 -13.34 20.21 5.44
N ASN A 490 -12.01 20.21 5.28
CA ASN A 490 -11.38 19.86 3.99
C ASN A 490 -11.34 18.34 3.74
N HIS A 491 -11.65 17.52 4.77
CA HIS A 491 -11.68 16.06 4.73
C HIS A 491 -10.36 15.45 4.22
N PHE A 492 -9.24 15.83 4.83
CA PHE A 492 -7.94 15.24 4.54
C PHE A 492 -7.90 13.77 4.96
N ALA A 493 -7.28 12.93 4.13
CA ALA A 493 -7.08 11.52 4.44
C ALA A 493 -5.95 11.28 5.45
N ALA A 494 -4.91 12.12 5.38
CA ALA A 494 -3.79 12.15 6.30
C ALA A 494 -3.06 13.50 6.18
N VAL A 495 -2.27 13.86 7.18
CA VAL A 495 -1.44 15.06 7.20
C VAL A 495 0.02 14.72 7.43
N ALA A 496 0.95 15.45 6.81
CA ALA A 496 2.38 15.27 7.03
C ALA A 496 3.14 16.61 6.97
N GLY A 497 4.31 16.66 7.61
CA GLY A 497 5.19 17.82 7.58
C GLY A 497 6.67 17.47 7.73
N ASP A 498 7.50 18.49 7.57
CA ASP A 498 8.96 18.40 7.71
C ASP A 498 9.46 18.58 9.16
N SER A 499 8.60 19.02 10.08
CA SER A 499 8.94 19.22 11.50
C SER A 499 8.90 17.92 12.35
N PRO A 500 9.54 17.92 13.54
CA PRO A 500 9.48 16.83 14.53
C PRO A 500 8.09 16.59 15.11
N ALA A 501 7.16 17.52 14.91
CA ALA A 501 5.73 17.28 14.98
C ALA A 501 5.01 18.17 13.96
N PHE A 502 3.81 17.77 13.55
CA PHE A 502 3.00 18.54 12.60
C PHE A 502 2.53 19.90 13.16
N GLU A 503 2.26 19.92 14.47
CA GLU A 503 1.86 21.12 15.22
C GLU A 503 3.04 21.93 15.75
N ALA A 504 2.84 23.23 15.97
CA ALA A 504 3.87 24.12 16.49
C ALA A 504 4.23 23.81 17.96
N ARG A 505 5.52 23.89 18.29
CA ARG A 505 6.04 23.75 19.66
C ARG A 505 6.80 25.01 20.08
N PRO A 506 6.57 25.60 21.27
CA PRO A 506 5.67 25.14 22.32
C PRO A 506 4.18 25.33 21.98
N MET A 507 3.35 24.47 22.57
CA MET A 507 1.90 24.63 22.59
C MET A 507 1.54 25.91 23.36
N LYS A 508 0.50 26.62 22.92
CA LYS A 508 -0.02 27.80 23.61
C LYS A 508 -0.88 27.39 24.81
N GLU A 509 -0.81 28.17 25.89
CA GLU A 509 -1.62 27.97 27.09
C GLU A 509 -3.12 27.98 26.76
N GLY A 510 -3.86 27.00 27.27
CA GLY A 510 -5.30 26.82 27.04
C GLY A 510 -5.67 26.06 25.77
N GLU A 511 -4.71 25.67 24.92
CA GLU A 511 -4.91 24.78 23.77
C GLU A 511 -4.49 23.34 24.12
N CYS A 512 -4.91 22.35 23.32
CA CYS A 512 -4.50 20.94 23.44
C CYS A 512 -3.65 20.52 22.24
N MET A 513 -2.98 19.37 22.31
CA MET A 513 -2.17 18.93 21.17
C MET A 513 -3.06 18.44 20.02
N LEU A 514 -2.70 18.77 18.78
CA LEU A 514 -3.38 18.21 17.62
C LEU A 514 -3.18 16.70 17.52
N HIS A 515 -2.11 16.14 18.09
CA HIS A 515 -1.95 14.70 18.30
C HIS A 515 -3.17 14.03 18.97
N GLU A 516 -3.73 14.65 20.01
CA GLU A 516 -4.90 14.13 20.72
C GLU A 516 -6.15 14.16 19.85
N THR A 517 -6.30 15.21 19.05
CA THR A 517 -7.44 15.38 18.15
C THR A 517 -7.33 14.44 16.95
N PHE A 518 -6.24 14.52 16.21
CA PHE A 518 -6.03 13.81 14.96
C PHE A 518 -5.96 12.30 15.20
N LEU A 519 -5.04 11.81 16.04
CA LEU A 519 -4.84 10.37 16.20
C LEU A 519 -5.95 9.72 17.02
N ALA A 520 -6.43 10.35 18.11
CA ALA A 520 -7.38 9.71 19.02
C ALA A 520 -8.85 10.12 18.81
N MET A 521 -9.18 11.35 18.40
CA MET A 521 -10.57 11.73 18.12
C MET A 521 -10.99 11.45 16.66
N TRP A 522 -10.05 11.56 15.71
CA TRP A 522 -10.32 11.40 14.27
C TRP A 522 -9.69 10.18 13.61
N GLY A 523 -8.72 9.51 14.25
CA GLY A 523 -7.97 8.45 13.59
C GLY A 523 -7.23 8.90 12.33
N MET A 524 -6.85 10.18 12.25
CA MET A 524 -6.11 10.77 11.14
C MET A 524 -4.60 10.61 11.36
N PRO A 525 -3.89 9.83 10.52
CA PRO A 525 -2.46 9.63 10.68
C PRO A 525 -1.66 10.91 10.50
N ILE A 526 -0.57 11.01 11.27
CA ILE A 526 0.37 12.14 11.24
C ILE A 526 1.71 11.66 10.67
N GLY A 527 2.21 12.38 9.68
CA GLY A 527 3.55 12.21 9.13
C GLY A 527 4.50 13.29 9.67
N GLU A 528 5.59 12.87 10.30
CA GLU A 528 6.60 13.79 10.86
C GLU A 528 7.94 13.64 10.12
N LEU A 529 8.75 14.71 10.11
CA LEU A 529 10.12 14.72 9.58
C LEU A 529 10.27 14.26 8.11
N PHE A 530 9.31 14.56 7.24
CA PHE A 530 9.45 14.30 5.79
C PHE A 530 10.51 15.23 5.18
N ASP A 531 11.35 14.70 4.27
CA ASP A 531 12.24 15.56 3.49
C ASP A 531 11.45 16.17 2.32
N LEU A 532 11.02 17.42 2.51
CA LEU A 532 10.20 18.16 1.56
C LEU A 532 11.03 19.08 0.64
N GLU A 533 12.36 19.14 0.78
CA GLU A 533 13.19 20.10 0.01
C GLU A 533 13.19 19.77 -1.49
N GLY A 534 13.47 18.51 -1.85
CA GLY A 534 13.42 18.06 -3.26
C GLY A 534 12.01 18.09 -3.86
N LEU A 535 10.98 17.99 -3.01
CA LEU A 535 9.58 18.12 -3.42
C LEU A 535 9.24 19.58 -3.75
N ALA A 536 9.57 20.51 -2.84
CA ALA A 536 9.39 21.94 -3.02
C ALA A 536 10.09 22.46 -4.28
N GLU A 537 11.34 22.05 -4.51
CA GLU A 537 12.06 22.35 -5.74
C GLU A 537 11.35 21.82 -6.99
N THR A 538 10.95 20.54 -6.99
CA THR A 538 10.20 19.94 -8.11
C THR A 538 8.87 20.66 -8.36
N CYS A 539 8.13 21.02 -7.30
CA CYS A 539 6.89 21.76 -7.42
C CYS A 539 7.09 23.16 -8.01
N ARG A 540 8.16 23.86 -7.60
CA ARG A 540 8.55 25.19 -8.11
C ARG A 540 8.97 25.13 -9.58
N GLU A 541 9.75 24.12 -9.98
CA GLU A 541 10.12 23.89 -11.39
C GLU A 541 8.90 23.61 -12.28
N LEU A 542 8.02 22.70 -11.84
CA LEU A 542 6.85 22.28 -12.60
C LEU A 542 5.66 23.25 -12.48
N LYS A 543 5.76 24.26 -11.59
CA LYS A 543 4.67 25.16 -11.16
C LYS A 543 3.42 24.39 -10.75
N ARG A 544 3.62 23.29 -10.03
CA ARG A 544 2.58 22.32 -9.69
C ARG A 544 2.82 21.74 -8.30
N TYR A 545 1.88 21.99 -7.41
CA TYR A 545 1.95 21.58 -6.00
C TYR A 545 1.02 20.40 -5.67
N GLU A 546 0.55 19.71 -6.71
CA GLU A 546 -0.33 18.53 -6.65
C GLU A 546 0.36 17.36 -7.36
N PHE A 547 0.41 16.19 -6.71
CA PHE A 547 1.14 15.01 -7.17
C PHE A 547 0.41 13.72 -6.77
N TYR A 548 0.79 12.60 -7.36
CA TYR A 548 0.39 11.29 -6.86
C TYR A 548 1.29 10.93 -5.69
N PHE A 549 0.72 10.82 -4.50
CA PHE A 549 1.44 10.40 -3.29
C PHE A 549 1.29 8.89 -3.11
N SER A 550 2.37 8.24 -2.69
CA SER A 550 2.38 6.83 -2.30
C SER A 550 3.31 6.63 -1.12
N SER A 551 2.81 5.99 -0.07
CA SER A 551 3.57 5.60 1.11
C SER A 551 3.14 4.22 1.62
N TRP A 552 4.13 3.43 2.01
CA TRP A 552 3.96 2.05 2.46
C TRP A 552 4.74 1.79 3.75
N PRO A 553 4.12 2.06 4.92
CA PRO A 553 4.66 1.70 6.23
C PRO A 553 5.08 0.22 6.33
N LEU A 554 5.96 -0.10 7.27
CA LEU A 554 6.26 -1.47 7.64
C LEU A 554 4.96 -2.17 8.10
N ASN A 555 4.73 -3.39 7.60
CA ASN A 555 3.61 -4.24 8.00
C ASN A 555 3.89 -4.89 9.37
N LEU A 556 4.03 -4.05 10.39
CA LEU A 556 4.44 -4.39 11.75
C LEU A 556 3.22 -4.52 12.65
N PHE A 557 2.82 -5.77 12.92
CA PHE A 557 1.67 -6.09 13.77
C PHE A 557 1.82 -5.55 15.20
N GLY A 558 0.89 -4.70 15.61
CA GLY A 558 0.88 -4.02 16.91
C GLY A 558 1.87 -2.85 17.02
N GLY A 559 2.59 -2.50 15.95
CA GLY A 559 3.50 -1.36 15.93
C GLY A 559 2.75 -0.04 16.07
N VAL A 560 3.32 0.93 16.80
CA VAL A 560 2.70 2.24 17.04
C VAL A 560 2.99 3.28 15.94
N ALA A 561 4.09 3.09 15.22
CA ALA A 561 4.51 3.93 14.10
C ALA A 561 5.46 3.15 13.17
N SER A 562 5.80 3.72 12.03
CA SER A 562 6.80 3.19 11.10
C SER A 562 7.53 4.33 10.39
N CYS A 563 8.73 4.07 9.87
CA CYS A 563 9.33 4.93 8.85
C CYS A 563 8.36 5.14 7.67
N ALA A 564 8.35 6.34 7.09
CA ALA A 564 7.34 6.78 6.14
C ALA A 564 7.31 5.97 4.83
N ASN A 565 8.49 5.65 4.26
CA ASN A 565 8.61 5.01 2.94
C ASN A 565 7.72 5.70 1.88
N ALA A 566 7.84 7.02 1.79
CA ALA A 566 6.95 7.90 1.04
C ALA A 566 7.61 8.49 -0.22
N ALA A 567 6.82 8.67 -1.28
CA ALA A 567 7.24 9.28 -2.53
C ALA A 567 6.11 10.10 -3.19
N ALA A 568 6.49 11.12 -3.95
CA ALA A 568 5.63 11.92 -4.80
C ALA A 568 5.96 11.70 -6.28
N THR A 569 4.96 11.47 -7.13
CA THR A 569 5.12 11.27 -8.58
C THR A 569 4.28 12.28 -9.37
N PHE A 570 4.90 12.93 -10.36
CA PHE A 570 4.34 14.03 -11.18
C PHE A 570 4.06 13.66 -12.64
#